data_AF-A0A4Q3BVJ9-F1
#
_entry.id   AF-A0A4Q3BVJ9-F1
#
_cell.length_a   1.000
_cell.length_b   1.000
_cell.length_c   1.000
_cell.angle_alpha   90.00
_cell.angle_beta   90.00
_cell.angle_gamma   90.00
#
_symmetry.space_group_name_H-M   'P 1'
#
loop_
_entity.id
_entity.type
_entity.pdbx_description
1 polymer ?
#
loop_
_entity_poly.entity_id
_entity_poly.type
_entity_poly.pdbx_seq_one_letter_code
_entity_poly.pdbx_strand_id
1 'polypeptide(L)'
;VHAIESYLSVNRSLITDSLALGAIKLIVKALPKAYANPADLVAREHMATASLMAGMAFGNAGVGAVHALAYPLGGRFNIAHGVSNFWAWIQANFDPAISWRDLEWVRERWPGPLILKGILDVEDARLAAASGVDAIVVSNHGGRQLDSVSSSISALPSIADAVGDQMAIFMDGGVRSGLDIVKALASGARACLVGRAWAWAVAARGEAGVEHMLQIIHDEMMIAMTLTGSTDVTKLDRSTLA
;
A
#
# COMPACT_ATOMS: atom_id res chain seq x y z
N VAL A 1 16.47 16.52 12.21
CA VAL A 1 15.21 15.84 11.83
C VAL A 1 14.00 16.69 12.18
N HIS A 2 13.71 16.96 13.46
CA HIS A 2 12.50 17.69 13.88
C HIS A 2 12.27 19.05 13.20
N ALA A 3 13.32 19.85 12.95
CA ALA A 3 13.17 21.12 12.24
C ALA A 3 12.71 20.95 10.78
N ILE A 4 13.24 19.95 10.07
CA ILE A 4 12.86 19.66 8.67
C ILE A 4 11.44 19.09 8.61
N GLU A 5 11.13 18.15 9.51
CA GLU A 5 9.82 17.52 9.60
C GLU A 5 8.72 18.55 9.93
N SER A 6 8.99 19.47 10.85
CA SER A 6 8.06 20.56 11.19
C SER A 6 7.83 21.51 10.02
N TYR A 7 8.88 21.78 9.23
CA TYR A 7 8.80 22.64 8.05
C TYR A 7 8.00 22.01 6.90
N LEU A 8 7.99 20.68 6.80
CA LEU A 8 7.26 19.95 5.77
C LEU A 8 5.86 19.48 6.24
N SER A 9 5.50 19.73 7.51
CA SER A 9 4.19 19.35 8.07
C SER A 9 3.04 20.10 7.39
N VAL A 10 1.92 19.40 7.17
CA VAL A 10 0.66 20.00 6.69
C VAL A 10 0.04 20.96 7.72
N ASN A 11 0.37 20.80 9.00
CA ASN A 11 -0.09 21.65 10.10
C ASN A 11 0.89 22.80 10.42
N ARG A 12 1.84 23.08 9.53
CA ARG A 12 2.80 24.17 9.75
C ARG A 12 2.11 25.54 9.72
N SER A 13 2.59 26.44 10.56
CA SER A 13 2.22 27.86 10.57
C SER A 13 3.42 28.72 10.22
N LEU A 14 3.21 30.03 10.00
CA LEU A 14 4.30 30.99 9.82
C LEU A 14 5.28 30.99 11.01
N ILE A 15 4.78 30.73 12.22
CA ILE A 15 5.61 30.61 13.44
C ILE A 15 6.45 29.33 13.36
N THR A 16 5.83 28.21 12.97
CA THR A 16 6.51 26.93 12.75
C THR A 16 7.64 27.08 11.74
N ASP A 17 7.37 27.70 10.59
CA ASP A 17 8.36 27.92 9.52
C ASP A 17 9.54 28.75 10.01
N SER A 18 9.26 29.83 10.74
CA SER A 18 10.29 30.74 11.26
C SER A 18 11.24 30.04 12.23
N LEU A 19 10.68 29.26 13.16
CA LEU A 19 11.46 28.48 14.12
C LEU A 19 12.24 27.34 13.44
N ALA A 20 11.61 26.62 12.53
CA ALA A 20 12.21 25.50 11.80
C ALA A 20 13.37 25.95 10.91
N LEU A 21 13.16 26.97 10.08
CA LEU A 21 14.20 27.51 9.19
C LEU A 21 15.34 28.14 10.00
N GLY A 22 15.03 28.82 11.11
CA GLY A 22 16.03 29.35 12.03
C GLY A 22 16.91 28.25 12.64
N ALA A 23 16.28 27.17 13.11
CA ALA A 23 16.99 26.00 13.64
C ALA A 23 17.88 25.34 12.57
N ILE A 24 17.37 25.13 11.36
CA ILE A 24 18.14 24.54 10.24
C ILE A 24 19.38 25.39 9.94
N LYS A 25 19.23 26.71 9.82
CA LYS A 25 20.34 27.63 9.54
C LYS A 25 21.41 27.60 10.63
N LEU A 26 21.01 27.53 11.90
CA LEU A 26 21.95 27.43 13.02
C LEU A 26 22.68 26.07 13.02
N ILE A 27 21.96 24.96 12.83
CA ILE A 27 22.53 23.61 12.80
C ILE A 27 23.57 23.49 11.68
N VAL A 28 23.25 23.91 10.46
CA VAL A 28 24.18 23.82 9.30
C VAL A 28 25.49 24.54 9.58
N LYS A 29 25.45 25.67 10.30
CA LYS A 29 26.65 26.46 10.63
C LYS A 29 27.41 25.93 11.84
N ALA A 30 26.71 25.44 12.86
CA ALA A 30 27.28 25.12 14.17
C ALA A 30 27.68 23.65 14.31
N LEU A 31 26.95 22.71 13.69
CA LEU A 31 27.17 21.28 13.85
C LEU A 31 28.57 20.82 13.42
N PRO A 32 29.10 21.23 12.23
CA PRO A 32 30.45 20.82 11.84
C PRO A 32 31.53 21.32 12.81
N LYS A 33 31.35 22.53 13.37
CA LYS A 33 32.28 23.15 14.32
C LYS A 33 32.25 22.46 15.68
N ALA A 34 31.06 22.24 16.22
CA ALA A 34 30.87 21.53 17.48
C ALA A 34 31.35 20.07 17.41
N TYR A 35 31.24 19.44 16.24
CA TYR A 35 31.75 18.08 16.00
C TYR A 35 33.28 18.06 15.92
N ALA A 36 33.88 18.96 15.13
CA ALA A 36 35.33 19.03 14.98
C ALA A 36 36.05 19.49 16.25
N ASN A 37 35.41 20.35 17.06
CA ASN A 37 35.92 20.81 18.34
C ASN A 37 34.81 20.80 19.42
N PRO A 38 34.71 19.74 20.23
CA PRO A 38 33.72 19.64 21.31
C PRO A 38 33.86 20.70 22.42
N ALA A 39 34.96 21.45 22.47
CA ALA A 39 35.16 22.54 23.43
C ALA A 39 34.73 23.92 22.90
N ASP A 40 34.28 24.03 21.64
CA ASP A 40 33.75 25.27 21.07
C ASP A 40 32.40 25.62 21.72
N LEU A 41 32.43 26.46 22.77
CA LEU A 41 31.25 26.84 23.54
C LEU A 41 30.20 27.58 22.70
N VAL A 42 30.62 28.39 21.73
CA VAL A 42 29.70 29.17 20.88
C VAL A 42 28.97 28.25 19.91
N ALA A 43 29.69 27.29 19.30
CA ALA A 43 29.06 26.30 18.44
C ALA A 43 28.08 25.42 19.22
N ARG A 44 28.40 25.07 20.47
CA ARG A 44 27.52 24.30 21.35
C ARG A 44 26.28 25.08 21.79
N GLU A 45 26.43 26.35 22.12
CA GLU A 45 25.31 27.24 22.41
C GLU A 45 24.35 27.30 21.22
N HIS A 46 24.87 27.57 20.02
CA HIS A 46 24.04 27.59 18.81
C HIS A 46 23.34 26.26 18.54
N MET A 47 23.98 25.12 18.81
CA MET A 47 23.33 23.81 18.71
C MET A 47 22.22 23.62 19.75
N ALA A 48 22.41 24.10 20.98
CA ALA A 48 21.38 24.05 22.02
C ALA A 48 20.19 24.95 21.67
N THR A 49 20.44 26.18 21.21
CA THR A 49 19.41 27.10 20.73
C THR A 49 18.66 26.52 19.54
N ALA A 50 19.36 25.93 18.58
CA ALA A 50 18.72 25.31 17.44
C ALA A 50 17.88 24.09 17.82
N SER A 51 18.34 23.30 18.81
CA SER A 51 17.56 22.20 19.38
C SER A 51 16.25 22.69 20.02
N LEU A 52 16.32 23.76 20.81
CA LEU A 52 15.14 24.40 21.41
C LEU A 52 14.16 24.89 20.34
N MET A 53 14.66 25.64 19.35
CA MET A 53 13.84 26.14 18.25
C MET A 53 13.19 25.00 17.45
N ALA A 54 13.94 23.92 17.19
CA ALA A 54 13.41 22.73 16.54
C ALA A 54 12.32 22.05 17.39
N GLY A 55 12.48 21.99 18.72
CA GLY A 55 11.47 21.46 19.65
C GLY A 55 10.20 22.30 19.71
N MET A 56 10.32 23.64 19.65
CA MET A 56 9.17 24.54 19.58
C MET A 56 8.43 24.42 18.23
N ALA A 57 9.17 24.36 17.13
CA ALA A 57 8.59 24.11 15.80
C ALA A 57 7.84 22.77 15.76
N PHE A 58 8.44 21.73 16.36
CA PHE A 58 7.88 20.40 16.49
C PHE A 58 6.56 20.38 17.27
N GLY A 59 6.50 21.05 18.42
CA GLY A 59 5.27 21.18 19.19
C GLY A 59 4.17 21.89 18.40
N ASN A 60 4.52 22.99 17.73
CA ASN A 60 3.56 23.79 16.94
C ASN A 60 3.07 23.06 15.67
N ALA A 61 3.88 22.19 15.08
CA ALA A 61 3.52 21.46 13.86
C ALA A 61 2.65 20.21 14.12
N GLY A 62 2.32 19.91 15.38
CA GLY A 62 1.46 18.78 15.75
C GLY A 62 2.08 17.40 15.53
N VAL A 63 3.39 17.32 15.28
CA VAL A 63 4.10 16.05 15.00
C VAL A 63 4.46 15.26 16.28
N GLY A 64 4.07 15.76 17.46
CA GLY A 64 4.32 15.12 18.75
C GLY A 64 3.62 13.77 18.92
N ALA A 65 2.39 13.63 18.42
CA ALA A 65 1.59 12.41 18.59
C ALA A 65 2.22 11.20 17.90
N VAL A 66 2.74 11.37 16.68
CA VAL A 66 3.38 10.27 15.94
C VAL A 66 4.68 9.80 16.61
N HIS A 67 5.43 10.73 17.23
CA HIS A 67 6.64 10.40 18.00
C HIS A 67 6.31 9.74 19.35
N ALA A 68 5.28 10.22 20.04
CA ALA A 68 4.83 9.63 21.30
C ALA A 68 4.39 8.16 21.12
N LEU A 69 3.79 7.82 19.98
CA LEU A 69 3.45 6.44 19.61
C LEU A 69 4.68 5.64 19.13
N ALA A 70 5.67 6.31 18.52
CA ALA A 70 6.88 5.66 18.03
C ALA A 70 7.77 5.09 19.15
N TYR A 71 7.82 5.72 20.33
CA TYR A 71 8.63 5.23 21.45
C TYR A 71 8.15 3.88 22.03
N PRO A 72 6.86 3.68 22.38
CA PRO A 72 6.34 2.39 22.80
C PRO A 72 6.48 1.31 21.74
N LEU A 73 6.25 1.65 20.47
CA LEU A 73 6.36 0.71 19.36
C LEU A 73 7.82 0.29 19.11
N GLY A 74 8.74 1.26 19.11
CA GLY A 74 10.17 1.00 18.96
C GLY A 74 10.73 0.18 20.13
N GLY A 75 10.37 0.54 21.37
CA GLY A 75 10.82 -0.18 22.57
C GLY A 75 10.26 -1.59 22.69
N ARG A 76 9.02 -1.83 22.24
CA ARG A 76 8.36 -3.14 22.38
C ARG A 76 8.62 -4.09 21.21
N PHE A 77 8.76 -3.55 20.00
CA PHE A 77 8.83 -4.35 18.77
C PHE A 77 10.16 -4.17 18.01
N ASN A 78 11.13 -3.45 18.58
CA ASN A 78 12.42 -3.14 17.97
C ASN A 78 12.29 -2.49 16.58
N ILE A 79 11.27 -1.64 16.41
CA ILE A 79 10.99 -0.93 15.16
C ILE A 79 11.78 0.38 15.13
N ALA A 80 12.44 0.67 14.00
CA ALA A 80 13.14 1.94 13.80
C ALA A 80 12.16 3.12 13.87
N HIS A 81 12.57 4.19 14.56
CA HIS A 81 11.71 5.35 14.86
C HIS A 81 11.03 5.97 13.61
N GLY A 82 11.73 6.00 12.46
CA GLY A 82 11.18 6.50 11.21
C GLY A 82 10.05 5.62 10.64
N VAL A 83 10.14 4.30 10.82
CA VAL A 83 9.11 3.34 10.38
C VAL A 83 7.85 3.49 11.22
N SER A 84 8.00 3.70 12.53
CA SER A 84 6.89 3.96 13.44
C SER A 84 6.14 5.26 13.10
N ASN A 85 6.86 6.34 12.77
CA ASN A 85 6.24 7.60 12.35
C ASN A 85 5.49 7.47 11.01
N PHE A 86 6.06 6.73 10.06
CA PHE A 86 5.40 6.48 8.77
C PHE A 86 4.05 5.76 8.93
N TRP A 87 3.96 4.79 9.85
CA TRP A 87 2.72 4.09 10.12
C TRP A 87 1.61 5.04 10.61
N ALA A 88 1.93 5.93 11.56
CA ALA A 88 0.97 6.89 12.08
C ALA A 88 0.56 7.93 11.02
N TRP A 89 1.50 8.35 10.16
CA TRP A 89 1.19 9.21 9.02
C TRP A 89 0.23 8.53 8.03
N ILE A 90 0.49 7.28 7.64
CA ILE A 90 -0.40 6.51 6.76
C ILE A 90 -1.81 6.42 7.34
N GLN A 91 -1.93 6.08 8.62
CA GLN A 91 -3.23 5.98 9.31
C GLN A 91 -4.00 7.31 9.31
N ALA A 92 -3.30 8.43 9.52
CA ALA A 92 -3.93 9.76 9.53
C ALA A 92 -4.35 10.26 8.13
N ASN A 93 -3.89 9.62 7.05
CA ASN A 93 -4.21 9.99 5.68
C ASN A 93 -5.23 9.04 5.01
N PHE A 94 -5.75 8.04 5.73
CA PHE A 94 -6.93 7.30 5.28
C PHE A 94 -8.19 8.10 5.58
N ASP A 95 -8.92 8.47 4.53
CA ASP A 95 -10.22 9.11 4.67
C ASP A 95 -11.34 8.04 4.75
N PRO A 96 -12.01 7.86 5.89
CA PRO A 96 -13.11 6.90 6.03
C PRO A 96 -14.41 7.40 5.37
N ALA A 97 -14.48 8.65 4.92
CA ALA A 97 -15.66 9.23 4.28
C ALA A 97 -15.72 8.98 2.76
N ILE A 98 -14.73 8.28 2.18
CA ILE A 98 -14.68 7.95 0.77
C ILE A 98 -15.97 7.22 0.34
N SER A 99 -16.49 7.65 -0.80
CA SER A 99 -17.71 7.17 -1.42
C SER A 99 -17.52 6.97 -2.92
N TRP A 100 -18.54 6.44 -3.59
CA TRP A 100 -18.55 6.30 -5.05
C TRP A 100 -18.37 7.64 -5.80
N ARG A 101 -18.78 8.76 -5.19
CA ARG A 101 -18.64 10.10 -5.80
C ARG A 101 -17.18 10.52 -5.95
N ASP A 102 -16.30 10.02 -5.08
CA ASP A 102 -14.88 10.36 -5.10
C ASP A 102 -14.16 9.72 -6.30
N LEU A 103 -14.75 8.70 -6.93
CA LEU A 103 -14.25 8.15 -8.19
C LEU A 103 -14.30 9.17 -9.33
N GLU A 104 -15.30 10.05 -9.36
CA GLU A 104 -15.39 11.13 -10.35
C GLU A 104 -14.19 12.07 -10.21
N TRP A 105 -13.87 12.47 -8.98
CA TRP A 105 -12.72 13.31 -8.66
C TRP A 105 -11.39 12.65 -9.06
N VAL A 106 -11.24 11.34 -8.81
CA VAL A 106 -10.05 10.56 -9.23
C VAL A 106 -9.98 10.53 -10.75
N ARG A 107 -11.10 10.27 -11.43
CA ARG A 107 -11.17 10.16 -12.88
C ARG A 107 -10.83 11.48 -13.57
N GLU A 108 -11.25 12.62 -13.03
CA GLU A 108 -10.88 13.95 -13.53
C GLU A 108 -9.36 14.19 -13.52
N ARG A 109 -8.65 13.61 -12.54
CA ARG A 109 -7.21 13.87 -12.30
C ARG A 109 -6.30 12.81 -12.89
N TRP A 110 -6.84 11.62 -13.14
CA TRP A 110 -6.11 10.51 -13.73
C TRP A 110 -6.80 10.14 -15.04
N PRO A 111 -6.17 10.29 -16.21
CA PRO A 111 -6.75 9.86 -17.48
C PRO A 111 -6.39 8.40 -17.86
N GLY A 112 -5.53 7.74 -17.09
CA GLY A 112 -5.07 6.37 -17.36
C GLY A 112 -6.01 5.27 -16.86
N PRO A 113 -5.61 3.99 -16.90
CA PRO A 113 -6.42 2.90 -16.35
C PRO A 113 -6.72 3.11 -14.86
N LEU A 114 -7.98 2.94 -14.47
CA LEU A 114 -8.48 3.02 -13.10
C LEU A 114 -9.11 1.67 -12.73
N ILE A 115 -8.53 1.02 -11.72
CA ILE A 115 -8.94 -0.32 -11.28
C ILE A 115 -9.40 -0.24 -9.82
N LEU A 116 -10.64 -0.66 -9.54
CA LEU A 116 -11.18 -0.65 -8.18
C LEU A 116 -10.96 -2.00 -7.49
N LYS A 117 -10.23 -2.02 -6.36
CA LYS A 117 -9.85 -3.24 -5.65
C LYS A 117 -10.57 -3.35 -4.32
N GLY A 118 -11.09 -4.54 -4.03
CA GLY A 118 -11.75 -4.84 -2.76
C GLY A 118 -13.24 -5.20 -2.89
N ILE A 119 -13.69 -5.48 -4.12
CA ILE A 119 -15.08 -5.82 -4.38
C ILE A 119 -15.33 -7.27 -3.95
N LEU A 120 -16.35 -7.48 -3.13
CA LEU A 120 -16.82 -8.82 -2.72
C LEU A 120 -18.31 -9.02 -2.91
N ASP A 121 -19.04 -7.95 -3.26
CA ASP A 121 -20.48 -7.96 -3.46
C ASP A 121 -20.85 -7.60 -4.91
N VAL A 122 -21.97 -8.14 -5.35
CA VAL A 122 -22.49 -7.96 -6.71
C VAL A 122 -23.02 -6.53 -6.95
N GLU A 123 -23.62 -5.90 -5.95
CA GLU A 123 -24.13 -4.53 -6.07
C GLU A 123 -22.98 -3.54 -6.26
N ASP A 124 -21.91 -3.69 -5.48
CA ASP A 124 -20.69 -2.87 -5.63
C ASP A 124 -20.03 -3.07 -7.00
N ALA A 125 -20.04 -4.29 -7.53
CA ALA A 125 -19.53 -4.55 -8.88
C ALA A 125 -20.34 -3.82 -9.97
N ARG A 126 -21.66 -3.74 -9.82
CA ARG A 126 -22.53 -2.96 -10.74
C ARG A 126 -22.30 -1.46 -10.60
N LEU A 127 -22.14 -0.96 -9.37
CA LEU A 127 -21.81 0.45 -9.14
C LEU A 127 -20.45 0.82 -9.74
N ALA A 128 -19.46 -0.07 -9.63
CA ALA A 128 -18.17 0.10 -10.29
C ALA A 128 -18.33 0.22 -11.80
N ALA A 129 -19.12 -0.66 -12.43
CA ALA A 129 -19.40 -0.61 -13.87
C ALA A 129 -20.06 0.70 -14.30
N ALA A 130 -21.02 1.18 -13.51
CA ALA A 130 -21.67 2.46 -13.76
C ALA A 130 -20.76 3.67 -13.54
N SER A 131 -19.72 3.55 -12.70
CA SER A 131 -18.80 4.64 -12.35
C SER A 131 -17.65 4.83 -13.33
N GLY A 132 -17.59 4.05 -14.42
CA GLY A 132 -16.58 4.20 -15.47
C GLY A 132 -15.17 3.79 -15.07
N VAL A 133 -15.03 2.85 -14.11
CA VAL A 133 -13.74 2.20 -13.84
C VAL A 133 -13.43 1.18 -14.95
N ASP A 134 -12.15 1.02 -15.28
CA ASP A 134 -11.71 0.16 -16.38
C ASP A 134 -11.70 -1.33 -16.01
N ALA A 135 -11.57 -1.62 -14.71
CA ALA A 135 -11.58 -2.98 -14.16
C ALA A 135 -11.88 -3.00 -12.66
N ILE A 136 -12.21 -4.18 -12.15
CA ILE A 136 -12.30 -4.45 -10.71
C ILE A 136 -11.33 -5.56 -10.29
N VAL A 137 -11.02 -5.60 -9.00
CA VAL A 137 -10.34 -6.74 -8.36
C VAL A 137 -11.24 -7.31 -7.27
N VAL A 138 -11.70 -8.55 -7.49
CA VAL A 138 -12.39 -9.34 -6.46
C VAL A 138 -11.38 -9.73 -5.39
N SER A 139 -11.53 -9.15 -4.19
CA SER A 139 -10.49 -9.18 -3.17
C SER A 139 -11.04 -8.95 -1.77
N ASN A 140 -10.65 -9.81 -0.83
CA ASN A 140 -10.81 -9.57 0.62
C ASN A 140 -9.54 -9.03 1.28
N HIS A 141 -8.67 -8.38 0.50
CA HIS A 141 -7.39 -7.84 0.95
C HIS A 141 -6.46 -8.90 1.58
N GLY A 142 -6.54 -10.15 1.09
CA GLY A 142 -5.77 -11.27 1.61
C GLY A 142 -6.19 -11.73 3.02
N GLY A 143 -7.44 -11.45 3.41
CA GLY A 143 -8.02 -11.80 4.71
C GLY A 143 -7.56 -10.91 5.85
N ARG A 144 -7.37 -9.60 5.60
CA ARG A 144 -6.71 -8.67 6.56
C ARG A 144 -7.57 -7.48 6.98
N GLN A 145 -8.75 -7.30 6.40
CA GLN A 145 -9.61 -6.15 6.67
C GLN A 145 -10.77 -6.57 7.58
N LEU A 146 -11.88 -7.06 7.01
CA LEU A 146 -12.97 -7.65 7.78
C LEU A 146 -12.82 -9.17 7.79
N ASP A 147 -12.81 -9.77 8.98
CA ASP A 147 -12.78 -11.21 9.14
C ASP A 147 -14.16 -11.84 8.85
N SER A 148 -14.18 -13.13 8.52
CA SER A 148 -15.41 -13.89 8.20
C SER A 148 -16.17 -13.43 6.95
N VAL A 149 -15.56 -12.60 6.09
CA VAL A 149 -16.10 -12.33 4.74
C VAL A 149 -15.86 -13.51 3.80
N SER A 150 -16.60 -13.54 2.69
CA SER A 150 -16.42 -14.53 1.62
C SER A 150 -14.98 -14.59 1.13
N SER A 151 -14.55 -15.78 0.73
CA SER A 151 -13.32 -15.93 -0.03
C SER A 151 -13.49 -15.30 -1.42
N SER A 152 -12.44 -14.69 -1.97
CA SER A 152 -12.51 -14.05 -3.29
C SER A 152 -12.96 -15.03 -4.39
N ILE A 153 -12.52 -16.30 -4.35
CA ILE A 153 -12.92 -17.31 -5.35
C ILE A 153 -14.40 -17.69 -5.22
N SER A 154 -14.97 -17.64 -4.02
CA SER A 154 -16.40 -17.89 -3.82
C SER A 154 -17.28 -16.73 -4.29
N ALA A 155 -16.79 -15.49 -4.19
CA ALA A 155 -17.50 -14.30 -4.64
C ALA A 155 -17.39 -14.05 -6.15
N LEU A 156 -16.30 -14.51 -6.77
CA LEU A 156 -15.98 -14.24 -8.17
C LEU A 156 -17.10 -14.65 -9.17
N PRO A 157 -17.70 -15.85 -9.11
CA PRO A 157 -18.67 -16.29 -10.12
C PRO A 157 -19.90 -15.38 -10.23
N SER A 158 -20.49 -14.99 -9.10
CA SER A 158 -21.69 -14.13 -9.10
C SER A 158 -21.39 -12.71 -9.55
N ILE A 159 -20.20 -12.19 -9.21
CA ILE A 159 -19.71 -10.89 -9.69
C ILE A 159 -19.52 -10.95 -11.22
N ALA A 160 -18.86 -11.99 -11.73
CA ALA A 160 -18.66 -12.18 -13.16
C ALA A 160 -19.98 -12.26 -13.93
N ASP A 161 -20.96 -13.02 -13.44
CA ASP A 161 -22.28 -13.11 -14.04
C ASP A 161 -23.01 -11.76 -14.06
N ALA A 162 -22.78 -10.91 -13.05
CA ALA A 162 -23.49 -9.65 -12.91
C ALA A 162 -22.94 -8.51 -13.78
N VAL A 163 -21.63 -8.47 -14.02
CA VAL A 163 -21.00 -7.40 -14.83
C VAL A 163 -20.71 -7.85 -16.27
N GLY A 164 -20.60 -9.16 -16.53
CA GLY A 164 -20.32 -9.70 -17.86
C GLY A 164 -19.09 -9.05 -18.51
N ASP A 165 -19.22 -8.65 -19.77
CA ASP A 165 -18.13 -8.05 -20.55
C ASP A 165 -17.97 -6.52 -20.36
N GLN A 166 -18.67 -5.91 -19.40
CA GLN A 166 -18.62 -4.45 -19.19
C GLN A 166 -17.23 -3.95 -18.77
N MET A 167 -16.44 -4.80 -18.11
CA MET A 167 -15.09 -4.47 -17.64
C MET A 167 -14.24 -5.72 -17.43
N ALA A 168 -12.93 -5.54 -17.29
CA ALA A 168 -12.08 -6.65 -16.85
C ALA A 168 -12.26 -6.95 -15.35
N ILE A 169 -12.27 -8.23 -15.01
CA ILE A 169 -12.32 -8.69 -13.62
C ILE A 169 -10.98 -9.34 -13.30
N PHE A 170 -10.30 -8.86 -12.27
CA PHE A 170 -9.15 -9.52 -11.70
C PHE A 170 -9.52 -10.15 -10.35
N MET A 171 -8.71 -11.08 -9.87
CA MET A 171 -8.92 -11.70 -8.55
C MET A 171 -7.60 -11.74 -7.77
N ASP A 172 -7.66 -11.51 -6.46
CA ASP A 172 -6.58 -11.85 -5.54
C ASP A 172 -7.08 -12.67 -4.34
N GLY A 173 -6.14 -13.11 -3.50
CA GLY A 173 -6.47 -13.85 -2.27
C GLY A 173 -6.43 -15.36 -2.49
N GLY A 174 -5.56 -16.03 -1.73
CA GLY A 174 -5.46 -17.49 -1.74
C GLY A 174 -4.76 -18.14 -2.94
N VAL A 175 -4.42 -17.42 -4.01
CA VAL A 175 -3.72 -17.98 -5.19
C VAL A 175 -2.31 -18.48 -4.84
N ARG A 176 -2.06 -19.80 -4.91
CA ARG A 176 -0.77 -20.41 -4.53
C ARG A 176 -0.20 -21.36 -5.59
N SER A 177 -1.02 -21.78 -6.55
CA SER A 177 -0.65 -22.70 -7.62
C SER A 177 -1.14 -22.21 -8.97
N GLY A 178 -0.58 -22.76 -10.05
CA GLY A 178 -1.11 -22.55 -11.40
C GLY A 178 -2.54 -23.07 -11.56
N LEU A 179 -2.90 -24.14 -10.84
CA LEU A 179 -4.27 -24.66 -10.81
C LEU A 179 -5.27 -23.65 -10.22
N ASP A 180 -4.88 -22.89 -9.19
CA ASP A 180 -5.74 -21.85 -8.62
C ASP A 180 -6.02 -20.75 -9.64
N ILE A 181 -5.04 -20.41 -10.47
CA ILE A 181 -5.20 -19.43 -11.55
C ILE A 181 -6.18 -19.98 -12.59
N VAL A 182 -5.98 -21.21 -13.07
CA VAL A 182 -6.89 -21.84 -14.04
C VAL A 182 -8.33 -21.87 -13.51
N LYS A 183 -8.53 -22.18 -12.21
CA LYS A 183 -9.87 -22.16 -11.59
C LYS A 183 -10.49 -20.78 -11.54
N ALA A 184 -9.70 -19.75 -11.22
CA ALA A 184 -10.17 -18.37 -11.19
C ALA A 184 -10.51 -17.87 -12.61
N LEU A 185 -9.68 -18.19 -13.61
CA LEU A 185 -9.95 -17.85 -15.01
C LEU A 185 -11.26 -18.50 -15.50
N ALA A 186 -11.41 -19.81 -15.27
CA ALA A 186 -12.64 -20.55 -15.57
C ALA A 186 -13.87 -20.02 -14.83
N SER A 187 -13.67 -19.35 -13.70
CA SER A 187 -14.72 -18.74 -12.88
C SER A 187 -15.04 -17.28 -13.26
N GLY A 188 -14.38 -16.72 -14.27
CA GLY A 188 -14.67 -15.39 -14.83
C GLY A 188 -13.62 -14.30 -14.55
N ALA A 189 -12.49 -14.62 -13.94
CA ALA A 189 -11.37 -13.68 -13.85
C ALA A 189 -10.61 -13.63 -15.19
N ARG A 190 -10.09 -12.45 -15.54
CA ARG A 190 -9.13 -12.25 -16.65
C ARG A 190 -7.70 -12.57 -16.23
N ALA A 191 -7.35 -12.28 -14.98
CA ALA A 191 -6.05 -12.60 -14.40
C ALA A 191 -6.11 -12.61 -12.87
N CYS A 192 -5.10 -13.21 -12.27
CA CYS A 192 -4.92 -13.27 -10.82
C CYS A 192 -3.76 -12.38 -10.36
N LEU A 193 -3.90 -11.75 -9.20
CA LEU A 193 -2.82 -11.06 -8.51
C LEU A 193 -2.29 -11.95 -7.38
N VAL A 194 -0.96 -12.02 -7.26
CA VAL A 194 -0.28 -12.81 -6.23
C VAL A 194 0.23 -11.88 -5.14
N GLY A 195 -0.14 -12.18 -3.89
CA GLY A 195 0.31 -11.45 -2.69
C GLY A 195 1.48 -12.15 -2.00
N ARG A 196 1.24 -12.73 -0.82
CA ARG A 196 2.27 -13.34 0.06
C ARG A 196 3.31 -14.23 -0.62
N ALA A 197 2.96 -14.99 -1.67
CA ALA A 197 3.89 -15.93 -2.29
C ALA A 197 5.16 -15.26 -2.83
N TRP A 198 5.05 -14.09 -3.49
CA TRP A 198 6.24 -13.41 -4.00
C TRP A 198 7.12 -12.88 -2.86
N ALA A 199 6.54 -12.43 -1.75
CA ALA A 199 7.29 -11.97 -0.59
C ALA A 199 8.11 -13.10 0.04
N TRP A 200 7.56 -14.32 0.10
CA TRP A 200 8.29 -15.50 0.56
C TRP A 200 9.40 -15.90 -0.40
N ALA A 201 9.15 -15.82 -1.70
CA ALA A 201 10.14 -16.10 -2.73
C ALA A 201 11.33 -15.12 -2.66
N VAL A 202 11.05 -13.81 -2.49
CA VAL A 202 12.09 -12.78 -2.27
C VAL A 202 12.88 -13.07 -1.00
N ALA A 203 12.21 -13.38 0.11
CA ALA A 203 12.88 -13.66 1.37
C ALA A 203 13.80 -14.89 1.28
N ALA A 204 13.41 -15.90 0.49
CA ALA A 204 14.18 -17.12 0.33
C ALA A 204 15.43 -16.93 -0.57
N ARG A 205 15.27 -16.30 -1.74
CA ARG A 205 16.33 -16.26 -2.78
C ARG A 205 16.36 -14.98 -3.60
N GLY A 206 15.77 -13.88 -3.12
CA GLY A 206 15.69 -12.61 -3.84
C GLY A 206 14.97 -12.76 -5.19
N GLU A 207 15.48 -12.08 -6.21
CA GLU A 207 14.98 -12.12 -7.59
C GLU A 207 14.84 -13.54 -8.14
N ALA A 208 15.90 -14.36 -8.01
CA ALA A 208 15.90 -15.76 -8.47
C ALA A 208 14.83 -16.62 -7.76
N GLY A 209 14.40 -16.23 -6.56
CA GLY A 209 13.26 -16.86 -5.89
C GLY A 209 11.95 -16.54 -6.57
N VAL A 210 11.73 -15.27 -6.93
CA VAL A 210 10.52 -14.80 -7.62
C VAL A 210 10.42 -15.41 -9.02
N GLU A 211 11.52 -15.42 -9.78
CA GLU A 211 11.55 -16.08 -11.09
C GLU A 211 11.15 -17.55 -10.99
N HIS A 212 11.73 -18.27 -10.02
CA HIS A 212 11.40 -19.68 -9.81
C HIS A 212 9.95 -19.90 -9.40
N MET A 213 9.39 -19.03 -8.54
CA MET A 213 7.97 -19.07 -8.16
C MET A 213 7.06 -18.86 -9.39
N LEU A 214 7.38 -17.89 -10.24
CA LEU A 214 6.62 -17.64 -11.48
C LEU A 214 6.71 -18.82 -12.44
N GLN A 215 7.88 -19.45 -12.57
CA GLN A 215 8.06 -20.65 -13.39
C GLN A 215 7.20 -21.82 -12.88
N ILE A 216 7.19 -22.08 -11.56
CA ILE A 216 6.34 -23.13 -10.98
C ILE A 216 4.87 -22.88 -11.30
N ILE A 217 4.38 -21.65 -11.09
CA ILE A 217 2.99 -21.28 -11.39
C ILE A 217 2.69 -21.51 -12.87
N HIS A 218 3.58 -21.09 -13.77
CA HIS A 218 3.44 -21.30 -15.20
C HIS A 218 3.36 -22.79 -15.56
N ASP A 219 4.28 -23.61 -15.06
CA ASP A 219 4.33 -25.05 -15.37
C ASP A 219 3.08 -25.78 -14.85
N GLU A 220 2.61 -25.42 -13.66
CA GLU A 220 1.35 -25.93 -13.10
C GLU A 220 0.12 -25.51 -13.93
N MET A 221 0.07 -24.27 -14.45
CA MET A 221 -0.99 -23.85 -15.37
C MET A 221 -0.97 -24.70 -16.64
N MET A 222 0.22 -24.92 -17.23
CA MET A 222 0.38 -25.73 -18.45
C MET A 222 -0.07 -27.18 -18.22
N ILE A 223 0.27 -27.76 -17.08
CA ILE A 223 -0.18 -29.12 -16.70
C ILE A 223 -1.71 -29.14 -16.57
N ALA A 224 -2.30 -28.20 -15.83
CA ALA A 224 -3.74 -28.14 -15.60
C ALA A 224 -4.50 -28.01 -16.94
N MET A 225 -4.07 -27.09 -17.81
CA MET A 225 -4.66 -26.89 -19.13
C MET A 225 -4.52 -28.12 -20.04
N THR A 226 -3.35 -28.78 -20.03
CA THR A 226 -3.13 -30.01 -20.81
C THR A 226 -4.08 -31.11 -20.36
N LEU A 227 -4.24 -31.30 -19.04
CA LEU A 227 -5.10 -32.34 -18.48
C LEU A 227 -6.59 -32.06 -18.67
N THR A 228 -6.99 -30.80 -18.82
CA THR A 228 -8.38 -30.40 -19.14
C THR A 228 -8.63 -30.20 -20.63
N GLY A 229 -7.65 -30.51 -21.51
CA GLY A 229 -7.78 -30.36 -22.96
C GLY A 229 -7.88 -28.91 -23.44
N SER A 230 -7.51 -27.94 -22.59
CA SER A 230 -7.53 -26.51 -22.90
C SER A 230 -6.22 -26.09 -23.54
N THR A 231 -6.28 -25.51 -24.74
CA THR A 231 -5.09 -25.04 -25.48
C THR A 231 -4.92 -23.52 -25.44
N ASP A 232 -5.90 -22.81 -24.87
CA ASP A 232 -5.98 -21.36 -24.85
C ASP A 232 -6.59 -20.89 -23.53
N VAL A 233 -5.85 -20.09 -22.76
CA VAL A 233 -6.29 -19.57 -21.46
C VAL A 233 -7.54 -18.69 -21.59
N THR A 234 -7.77 -18.06 -22.74
CA THR A 234 -8.92 -17.18 -22.94
C THR A 234 -10.21 -17.96 -23.20
N LYS A 235 -10.12 -19.29 -23.37
CA LYS A 235 -11.27 -20.19 -23.58
C LYS A 235 -11.64 -20.99 -22.33
N LEU A 236 -10.96 -20.75 -21.22
CA LEU A 236 -11.31 -21.36 -19.94
C LEU A 236 -12.66 -20.83 -19.48
N ASP A 237 -13.57 -21.74 -19.16
CA ASP A 237 -14.91 -21.42 -18.65
C ASP A 237 -15.33 -22.42 -17.56
N ARG A 238 -16.53 -22.26 -17.02
CA ARG A 238 -17.04 -23.13 -15.94
C ARG A 238 -17.10 -24.61 -16.31
N SER A 239 -17.19 -24.96 -17.59
CA SER A 239 -17.15 -26.38 -18.02
C SER A 239 -15.78 -27.02 -17.80
N THR A 240 -14.71 -26.22 -17.71
CA THR A 240 -13.35 -26.69 -17.37
C THR A 240 -13.23 -27.18 -15.93
N LEU A 241 -14.19 -26.84 -15.07
CA LEU A 241 -14.21 -27.22 -13.65
C LEU A 241 -14.99 -28.51 -13.37
N ALA A 242 -15.63 -29.10 -14.39
CA ALA A 242 -16.52 -30.25 -14.26
C ALA A 242 -15.81 -31.61 -14.21
#